data_AF-A0A1H1NVK2-F1
#
_entry.id   AF-A0A1H1NVK2-F1
#
_cell.length_a   1.000
_cell.length_b   1.000
_cell.length_c   1.000
_cell.angle_alpha   90.00
_cell.angle_beta   90.00
_cell.angle_gamma   90.00
#
_symmetry.space_group_name_H-M   'P 1'
#
loop_
_entity.id
_entity.type
_entity.pdbx_description
1 polymer ?
#
loop_
_entity_poly.entity_id
_entity_poly.type
_entity_poly.pdbx_seq_one_letter_code
_entity_poly.pdbx_strand_id
1 'polypeptide(L)' 'MARSKNDGAGGKLAGLFDRLNRKLVPYIGPPPLGPYNETPPAVPAPRLCPLCGIPMDEHEIDRSGERTQLYCPRPE' A
#
# COMPACT_ATOMS: atom_id res chain seq x y z
N MET A 1 34.34 5.22 -13.48
CA MET A 1 33.46 5.68 -12.38
C MET A 1 33.06 4.49 -11.52
N ALA A 2 33.55 4.39 -10.28
CA ALA A 2 33.13 3.36 -9.33
C ALA A 2 31.82 3.81 -8.65
N ARG A 3 30.77 3.00 -8.74
CA ARG A 3 29.47 3.28 -8.13
C ARG A 3 29.59 3.19 -6.61
N SER A 4 29.38 4.31 -5.93
CA SER A 4 29.29 4.36 -4.46
C SER A 4 28.06 3.57 -3.99
N LYS A 5 28.27 2.61 -3.08
CA LYS A 5 27.22 1.83 -2.43
C LYS A 5 26.63 2.70 -1.32
N ASN A 6 25.39 3.14 -1.48
CA ASN A 6 24.67 3.86 -0.43
C ASN A 6 24.20 2.84 0.61
N ASP A 7 24.78 2.86 1.81
CA ASP A 7 24.35 2.03 2.94
C ASP A 7 23.08 2.64 3.53
N GLY A 8 21.95 2.27 2.92
CA GLY A 8 20.63 2.68 3.37
C GLY A 8 20.38 2.25 4.81
N ALA A 9 19.90 3.20 5.61
CA ALA A 9 19.49 3.04 6.99
C ALA A 9 18.43 1.94 7.15
N GLY A 10 18.89 0.72 7.41
CA GLY A 10 18.08 -0.39 7.89
C GLY A 10 18.74 -0.98 9.12
N GLY A 11 18.01 -1.13 10.22
CA GLY A 11 18.53 -1.76 11.44
C GLY A 11 19.13 -3.15 11.16
N LYS A 12 19.90 -3.72 12.09
CA LYS A 12 20.68 -4.97 11.90
C LYS A 12 19.93 -6.12 11.17
N LEU A 13 18.61 -6.19 11.32
CA LEU A 13 17.74 -7.14 10.62
C LEU A 13 17.67 -6.92 9.10
N ALA A 14 17.61 -5.67 8.63
CA ALA A 14 17.57 -5.34 7.20
C ALA A 14 18.79 -5.90 6.47
N GLY A 15 19.99 -5.76 7.03
CA GLY A 15 21.22 -6.33 6.45
C GLY A 15 21.25 -7.86 6.42
N LEU A 16 20.62 -8.52 7.40
CA LEU A 16 20.50 -9.98 7.44
C LEU A 16 19.58 -10.50 6.33
N PHE A 17 18.39 -9.89 6.18
CA PHE A 17 17.44 -10.26 5.13
C PHE A 17 18.01 -9.99 3.74
N ASP A 18 18.78 -8.92 3.56
CA ASP A 18 19.48 -8.63 2.32
C ASP A 18 20.49 -9.70 1.94
N ARG A 19 21.26 -10.19 2.92
CA ARG A 19 22.25 -11.25 2.70
C ARG A 19 21.57 -12.59 2.36
N LEU A 20 20.42 -12.87 2.99
CA LEU A 20 19.62 -14.05 2.72
C LEU A 20 19.02 -14.01 1.31
N ASN A 21 18.41 -12.88 0.93
CA ASN A 21 17.87 -12.67 -0.42
C ASN A 21 18.94 -12.83 -1.49
N ARG A 22 20.15 -12.27 -1.32
CA ARG A 22 21.26 -12.43 -2.27
C ARG A 22 21.67 -13.89 -2.47
N LYS A 23 21.57 -14.74 -1.45
CA LYS A 23 21.86 -16.17 -1.56
C LYS A 23 20.74 -16.95 -2.23
N LEU A 24 19.49 -16.52 -2.07
CA LEU A 24 18.31 -17.23 -2.58
C LEU A 24 18.00 -16.91 -4.04
N VAL A 25 18.24 -15.67 -4.48
CA VAL A 25 17.93 -15.21 -5.86
C VAL A 25 18.47 -16.14 -6.96
N PRO A 26 19.68 -16.71 -6.89
CA PRO A 26 20.14 -17.67 -7.90
C PRO A 26 19.30 -18.95 -8.02
N TYR A 27 18.55 -19.32 -6.98
CA TYR A 27 17.74 -20.54 -6.92
C TYR A 27 16.27 -20.29 -7.26
N ILE A 28 15.70 -19.19 -6.76
CA ILE A 28 14.26 -18.86 -6.94
C ILE A 28 14.00 -17.84 -8.04
N GLY A 29 15.07 -17.20 -8.56
CA GLY A 29 14.98 -16.11 -9.50
C GLY A 29 14.69 -14.75 -8.85
N PRO A 30 14.74 -13.66 -9.64
CA PRO A 30 14.23 -12.37 -9.20
C PRO A 30 12.70 -12.43 -9.06
N PRO A 31 12.09 -11.58 -8.21
CA PRO A 31 10.64 -11.49 -8.13
C PRO A 31 10.08 -11.14 -9.52
N PRO A 32 9.04 -11.84 -9.99
CA PRO A 32 8.39 -11.49 -11.25
C PRO A 32 7.78 -10.10 -11.10
N LEU A 33 8.34 -9.14 -11.82
CA LEU A 33 7.67 -7.87 -12.03
C LEU A 33 6.53 -8.18 -13.01
N GLY A 34 5.29 -7.93 -12.58
CA GLY A 34 4.11 -8.13 -13.42
C GLY A 34 4.30 -7.45 -14.79
N PRO A 35 3.58 -7.89 -15.83
CA PRO A 35 3.71 -7.32 -17.16
C PRO A 35 3.57 -5.80 -17.10
N TYR A 36 4.59 -5.07 -17.56
CA TYR A 36 4.55 -3.60 -17.56
C TYR A 36 3.44 -3.01 -18.46
N ASN A 37 2.87 -3.83 -19.34
CA ASN A 37 1.77 -3.47 -20.24
C ASN A 37 0.41 -4.01 -19.78
N GLU A 38 0.28 -4.44 -18.52
CA GLU A 38 -1.04 -4.80 -17.99
C GLU A 38 -1.98 -3.60 -18.03
N THR A 39 -3.21 -3.85 -18.49
CA THR A 39 -4.27 -2.85 -18.38
C THR A 39 -4.48 -2.58 -16.88
N PRO A 40 -4.53 -1.31 -16.46
CA PRO A 40 -4.82 -0.98 -15.07
C PRO A 40 -6.06 -1.73 -14.59
N PRO A 41 -6.06 -2.27 -13.36
CA PRO A 41 -7.24 -2.93 -12.82
C PRO A 41 -8.44 -1.98 -12.90
N ALA A 42 -9.62 -2.55 -13.12
CA ALA A 42 -10.86 -1.79 -13.13
C ALA A 42 -11.00 -0.99 -11.83
N VAL A 43 -11.61 0.20 -11.93
CA VAL A 43 -11.91 1.01 -10.76
C VAL A 43 -12.75 0.16 -9.80
N PRO A 44 -12.34 0.01 -8.53
CA PRO A 44 -13.09 -0.80 -7.58
C PRO A 44 -14.50 -0.24 -7.41
N ALA A 45 -15.47 -1.13 -7.19
CA ALA A 45 -16.83 -0.73 -6.87
C ALA A 45 -16.83 0.22 -5.65
N PRO A 46 -17.75 1.21 -5.60
CA PRO A 46 -17.85 2.11 -4.47
C PRO A 46 -18.07 1.30 -3.19
N ARG A 47 -17.27 1.61 -2.16
CA ARG A 47 -17.41 0.97 -0.85
C ARG A 47 -18.63 1.58 -0.16
N LEU A 48 -19.62 0.76 0.14
CA LEU A 48 -20.83 1.20 0.84
C LEU A 48 -20.56 1.28 2.34
N CYS A 49 -21.16 2.29 2.99
CA CYS A 49 -21.13 2.41 4.44
C CYS A 49 -21.91 1.26 5.09
N PRO A 50 -21.33 0.54 6.08
CA PRO A 50 -22.00 -0.59 6.72
C PRO A 50 -23.19 -0.18 7.61
N LEU A 51 -23.37 1.11 7.87
CA LEU A 51 -24.45 1.64 8.71
C LEU A 51 -25.64 2.15 7.89
N CYS A 52 -25.39 2.97 6.86
CA CYS A 52 -26.44 3.60 6.05
C CYS A 52 -26.57 3.05 4.63
N GLY A 53 -25.59 2.27 4.14
CA GLY A 53 -25.60 1.70 2.78
C GLY A 53 -25.23 2.68 1.65
N ILE A 54 -25.00 3.95 1.95
CA ILE A 54 -24.63 4.98 0.98
C ILE A 54 -23.11 4.90 0.68
N PRO A 55 -22.65 5.22 -0.54
CA PRO A 55 -21.21 5.31 -0.85
C PRO A 55 -20.43 6.11 0.20
N MET A 56 -19.30 5.55 0.64
CA MET A 56 -18.39 6.18 1.61
C MET A 56 -17.90 7.56 1.17
N ASP A 57 -17.87 7.82 -0.13
CA ASP A 57 -17.42 9.07 -0.72
C ASP A 57 -18.38 10.24 -0.45
N GLU A 58 -19.63 9.94 -0.06
CA GLU A 58 -20.65 10.91 0.32
C GLU A 58 -20.61 11.26 1.83
N HIS A 59 -19.71 10.65 2.60
CA HIS A 59 -19.61 10.88 4.04
C HIS A 59 -18.64 12.00 4.36
N GLU A 60 -19.00 12.82 5.35
CA GLU A 60 -18.07 13.80 5.93
C GLU A 60 -17.19 13.11 6.98
N ILE A 61 -15.87 13.21 6.81
CA ILE A 61 -14.89 12.63 7.74
C ILE A 61 -14.16 13.77 8.46
N ASP A 62 -14.57 14.02 9.71
CA ASP A 62 -13.91 14.99 10.57
C ASP A 62 -12.70 14.36 11.28
N ARG A 63 -11.52 14.94 11.04
CA ARG A 63 -10.24 14.52 11.64
C ARG A 63 -9.67 15.56 12.61
N SER A 64 -10.44 16.58 13.00
CA SER A 64 -9.98 17.68 13.84
C SER A 64 -9.84 17.31 15.32
N GLY A 65 -10.65 16.36 15.81
CA GLY A 65 -10.64 15.92 17.20
C GLY A 65 -9.62 14.82 17.53
N GLU A 66 -9.58 14.41 18.80
CA GLU A 66 -8.76 13.27 19.29
C GLU A 66 -9.13 11.96 18.57
N ARG A 67 -10.40 11.84 18.16
CA ARG A 67 -10.93 10.68 17.43
C ARG A 67 -11.58 11.14 16.14
N THR A 68 -11.23 10.48 15.04
CA THR A 68 -11.89 10.68 13.75
C THR A 68 -13.38 10.35 13.86
N GLN A 69 -14.23 11.30 13.52
CA GLN A 69 -15.68 11.14 13.43
C GLN A 69 -16.08 11.00 11.97
N LEU A 70 -17.12 10.21 11.73
CA LEU A 70 -17.66 9.97 10.41
C LEU A 70 -19.17 10.22 10.43
N TYR A 71 -19.62 11.16 9.61
CA TYR A 71 -21.02 11.58 9.56
C TYR A 71 -21.68 10.97 8.32
N CYS A 72 -22.75 10.20 8.56
CA CYS A 72 -23.57 9.67 7.47
C CYS A 72 -24.33 10.80 6.78
N PRO A 73 -24.40 10.80 5.43
CA PRO A 73 -25.26 11.72 4.72
C PRO A 73 -26.72 11.44 5.10
N ARG A 74 -27.46 12.50 5.43
CA ARG A 74 -28.90 12.39 5.67
C ARG A 74 -29.59 12.29 4.32
N PRO A 75 -30.33 11.22 4.00
CA PRO A 75 -31.30 11.31 2.91
C PRO A 75 -32.34 12.36 3.30
N GLU A 76 -32.68 13.25 2.37
CA GLU A 76 -33.84 14.14 2.46
C GLU A 76 -35.13 13.33 2.74
#